data_AF-R0MAR7-F1
#
_entry.id   AF-R0MAR7-F1
#
_cell.length_a   1.000
_cell.length_b   1.000
_cell.length_c   1.000
_cell.angle_alpha   90.00
_cell.angle_beta   90.00
_cell.angle_gamma   90.00
#
_symmetry.space_group_name_H-M   'P 1'
#
loop_
_entity.id
_entity.type
_entity.pdbx_description
1 polymer ?
#
loop_
_entity_poly.entity_id
_entity_poly.type
_entity_poly.pdbx_seq_one_letter_code
_entity_poly.pdbx_strand_id
1 'polypeptide(L)'
;MELAPLQKTFLFAGFEQVKAGIVKWPMSVLRLTSDSKEDLINLADKILQEWRQYSDSAVQILAETDGTPHHTITPIARKRDGQFELDLVLRDNQTSLEHPDGTYHPHKDVQHIKKENIGLIEVMGLAILPPRLKEEVKQVSSYLVGEADTVANYHQEWADQLRFQYPDLTDKEKALEIVKDSVGAIFARVLEDAGVYKQTEQGHAAFMRFVEQVGILPD
;
A
#
# COMPACT_ATOMS: atom_id res chain seq x y z
N MET A 1 -1.52 4.90 -8.24
CA MET A 1 -0.62 3.85 -8.78
C MET A 1 -0.38 3.95 -10.29
N GLU A 2 -1.42 4.13 -11.13
CA GLU A 2 -1.29 4.19 -12.59
C GLU A 2 -0.25 5.23 -13.09
N LEU A 3 -0.29 6.43 -12.53
CA LEU A 3 0.63 7.53 -12.88
C LEU A 3 2.01 7.43 -12.22
N ALA A 4 2.22 6.47 -11.31
CA ALA A 4 3.48 6.36 -10.59
C ALA A 4 4.59 5.86 -11.52
N PRO A 5 5.80 6.45 -11.44
CA PRO A 5 6.94 6.02 -12.25
C PRO A 5 7.52 4.70 -11.75
N LEU A 6 8.34 4.07 -12.58
CA LEU A 6 9.18 2.95 -12.15
C LEU A 6 10.38 3.47 -11.36
N GLN A 7 10.66 2.83 -10.23
CA GLN A 7 11.84 3.09 -9.40
C GLN A 7 13.07 2.34 -9.92
N LYS A 8 12.88 1.10 -10.37
CA LYS A 8 13.94 0.25 -10.94
C LYS A 8 13.34 -0.65 -12.02
N THR A 9 14.09 -0.90 -13.08
CA THR A 9 13.69 -1.73 -14.22
C THR A 9 14.62 -2.91 -14.40
N PHE A 10 14.12 -4.01 -14.96
CA PHE A 10 14.88 -5.23 -15.23
C PHE A 10 14.17 -6.08 -16.30
N LEU A 11 14.88 -7.09 -16.79
CA LEU A 11 14.37 -8.10 -17.72
C LEU A 11 14.39 -9.46 -17.05
N PHE A 12 13.32 -10.23 -17.21
CA PHE A 12 13.26 -11.61 -16.75
C PHE A 12 13.78 -12.56 -17.81
N ALA A 13 14.62 -13.52 -17.40
CA ALA A 13 15.13 -14.54 -18.30
C ALA A 13 13.98 -15.38 -18.86
N GLY A 14 13.93 -15.52 -20.18
CA GLY A 14 12.85 -16.16 -20.94
C GLY A 14 11.62 -15.29 -21.20
N PHE A 15 11.64 -14.02 -20.77
CA PHE A 15 10.58 -13.03 -20.98
C PHE A 15 11.15 -11.66 -21.37
N GLU A 16 12.25 -11.63 -22.12
CA GLU A 16 13.01 -10.43 -22.47
C GLU A 16 12.19 -9.38 -23.24
N GLN A 17 11.09 -9.79 -23.87
CA GLN A 17 10.13 -8.92 -24.54
C GLN A 17 9.15 -8.20 -23.58
N VAL A 18 9.05 -8.66 -22.33
CA VAL A 18 8.21 -8.01 -21.32
C VAL A 18 9.06 -7.03 -20.53
N LYS A 19 8.71 -5.74 -20.59
CA LYS A 19 9.36 -4.74 -19.74
C LYS A 19 8.81 -4.88 -18.33
N ALA A 20 9.69 -4.95 -17.33
CA ALA A 20 9.31 -5.07 -15.94
C ALA A 20 10.02 -4.02 -15.07
N GLY A 21 9.37 -3.66 -13.96
CA GLY A 21 9.99 -2.83 -12.95
C GLY A 21 9.19 -2.70 -11.67
N ILE A 22 9.84 -2.18 -10.64
CA ILE A 22 9.22 -1.84 -9.36
C ILE A 22 8.57 -0.46 -9.49
N VAL A 23 7.29 -0.34 -9.14
CA VAL A 23 6.59 0.95 -9.16
C VAL A 23 6.96 1.75 -7.90
N LYS A 24 7.21 3.05 -8.04
CA LYS A 24 7.36 3.97 -6.91
C LYS A 24 6.00 4.20 -6.25
N TRP A 25 5.59 3.26 -5.41
CA TRP A 25 4.29 3.21 -4.75
C TRP A 25 4.45 2.70 -3.30
N PRO A 26 3.61 3.11 -2.32
CA PRO A 26 3.76 2.66 -0.94
C PRO A 26 3.74 1.13 -0.77
N MET A 27 2.92 0.46 -1.58
CA MET A 27 2.83 -0.99 -1.63
C MET A 27 3.85 -1.61 -2.58
N SER A 28 4.13 -2.91 -2.39
CA SER A 28 5.05 -3.68 -3.23
C SER A 28 4.41 -4.07 -4.56
N VAL A 29 4.76 -3.35 -5.62
CA VAL A 29 4.15 -3.52 -6.94
C VAL A 29 5.21 -3.75 -8.01
N LEU A 30 5.03 -4.83 -8.78
CA LEU A 30 5.72 -5.05 -10.04
C LEU A 30 4.82 -4.63 -11.20
N ARG A 31 5.30 -3.76 -12.08
CA ARG A 31 4.61 -3.41 -13.32
C ARG A 31 5.23 -4.16 -14.48
N LEU A 32 4.38 -4.83 -15.25
CA LEU A 32 4.74 -5.53 -16.48
C LEU A 32 4.06 -4.85 -17.67
N THR A 33 4.79 -4.67 -18.77
CA THR A 33 4.21 -4.14 -20.03
C THR A 33 4.68 -4.95 -21.23
N SER A 34 3.76 -5.28 -22.14
CA SER A 34 4.04 -5.99 -23.39
C SER A 34 2.96 -5.72 -24.43
N ASP A 35 3.28 -5.95 -25.70
CA ASP A 35 2.29 -6.01 -26.78
C ASP A 35 1.56 -7.36 -26.80
N SER A 36 2.09 -8.38 -26.13
CA SER A 36 1.51 -9.73 -25.99
C SER A 36 0.83 -9.92 -24.64
N LYS A 37 -0.47 -10.23 -24.66
CA LYS A 37 -1.20 -10.63 -23.44
C LYS A 37 -0.69 -11.94 -22.86
N GLU A 38 -0.33 -12.87 -23.73
CA GLU A 38 0.13 -14.21 -23.34
C GLU A 38 1.44 -14.12 -22.55
N ASP A 39 2.38 -13.30 -23.00
CA ASP A 39 3.65 -13.10 -22.31
C ASP A 39 3.46 -12.47 -20.92
N LEU A 40 2.54 -11.51 -20.79
CA LEU A 40 2.19 -10.92 -19.49
C LEU A 40 1.59 -11.94 -18.54
N ILE A 41 0.65 -12.77 -19.04
CA ILE A 41 -0.02 -13.79 -18.23
C ILE A 41 1.00 -14.83 -17.77
N ASN A 42 1.85 -15.32 -18.67
CA ASN A 42 2.85 -16.34 -18.37
C ASN A 42 3.90 -15.84 -17.36
N LEU A 43 4.39 -14.60 -17.52
CA LEU A 43 5.31 -14.02 -16.54
C LEU A 43 4.63 -13.74 -15.20
N ALA A 44 3.38 -13.25 -15.21
CA ALA A 44 2.63 -13.01 -13.98
C ALA A 44 2.34 -14.29 -13.20
N ASP A 45 2.02 -15.40 -13.89
CA ASP A 45 1.86 -16.71 -13.25
C ASP A 45 3.19 -17.19 -12.67
N LYS A 46 4.31 -17.09 -13.41
CA LYS A 46 5.65 -17.40 -12.87
C LYS A 46 5.93 -16.61 -11.58
N ILE A 47 5.70 -15.29 -11.58
CA ILE A 47 5.87 -14.44 -10.38
C ILE A 47 4.96 -14.90 -9.24
N LEU A 48 3.69 -15.25 -9.52
CA LEU A 48 2.76 -15.73 -8.52
C LEU A 48 3.21 -17.05 -7.88
N GLN A 49 3.64 -18.01 -8.69
CA GLN A 49 4.07 -19.32 -8.18
C GLN A 49 5.33 -19.19 -7.31
N GLU A 50 6.30 -18.37 -7.73
CA GLU A 50 7.48 -18.06 -6.92
C GLU A 50 7.09 -17.32 -5.63
N TRP A 51 6.24 -16.29 -5.73
CA TRP A 51 5.79 -15.52 -4.56
C TRP A 51 5.12 -16.43 -3.52
N ARG A 52 4.26 -17.36 -3.95
CA ARG A 52 3.56 -18.30 -3.06
C ARG A 52 4.49 -19.17 -2.21
N GLN A 53 5.72 -19.38 -2.64
CA GLN A 53 6.69 -20.25 -1.97
C GLN A 53 7.84 -19.45 -1.33
N TYR A 54 7.92 -18.15 -1.62
CA TYR A 54 9.01 -17.31 -1.17
C TYR A 54 8.92 -17.00 0.32
N SER A 55 10.02 -17.15 1.04
CA SER A 55 10.16 -16.68 2.42
C SER A 55 11.49 -15.95 2.58
N ASP A 56 11.48 -14.86 3.35
CA ASP A 56 12.67 -14.08 3.68
C ASP A 56 12.58 -13.66 5.15
N SER A 57 13.27 -14.43 6.01
CA SER A 57 13.28 -14.19 7.45
C SER A 57 13.95 -12.87 7.85
N ALA A 58 14.81 -12.30 6.99
CA ALA A 58 15.47 -11.02 7.26
C ALA A 58 14.50 -9.84 7.23
N VAL A 59 13.33 -10.01 6.62
CA VAL A 59 12.24 -9.02 6.58
C VAL A 59 10.89 -9.60 7.01
N GLN A 60 10.91 -10.72 7.75
CA GLN A 60 9.72 -11.36 8.33
C GLN A 60 8.64 -11.75 7.31
N ILE A 61 9.04 -12.14 6.10
CA ILE A 61 8.15 -12.67 5.07
C ILE A 61 8.16 -14.20 5.17
N LEU A 62 6.97 -14.80 5.33
CA LEU A 62 6.80 -16.26 5.40
C LEU A 62 5.73 -16.70 4.40
N ALA A 63 6.07 -17.64 3.53
CA ALA A 63 5.12 -18.22 2.58
C ALA A 63 3.96 -18.95 3.28
N GLU A 64 4.25 -19.61 4.40
CA GLU A 64 3.32 -20.51 5.09
C GLU A 64 3.56 -20.51 6.61
N THR A 65 2.50 -20.71 7.38
CA THR A 65 2.58 -21.10 8.80
C THR A 65 1.57 -22.19 9.09
N ASP A 66 2.01 -23.30 9.69
CA ASP A 66 1.16 -24.43 10.06
C ASP A 66 0.26 -24.95 8.91
N GLY A 67 0.79 -25.06 7.69
CA GLY A 67 0.03 -25.50 6.52
C GLY A 67 -0.87 -24.42 5.90
N THR A 68 -0.90 -23.20 6.46
CA THR A 68 -1.69 -22.08 5.94
C THR A 68 -0.82 -21.16 5.07
N PRO A 69 -1.05 -21.09 3.75
CA PRO A 69 -0.31 -20.20 2.87
C PRO A 69 -0.76 -18.75 3.04
N HIS A 70 0.19 -17.81 3.03
CA HIS A 70 -0.07 -16.39 3.28
C HIS A 70 -0.12 -15.53 2.02
N HIS A 71 0.52 -16.00 0.95
CA HIS A 71 0.85 -15.15 -0.20
C HIS A 71 -0.15 -15.24 -1.35
N THR A 72 -0.45 -14.08 -1.92
CA THR A 72 -1.17 -13.96 -3.19
C THR A 72 -0.76 -12.67 -3.91
N ILE A 73 -1.34 -12.40 -5.07
CA ILE A 73 -1.18 -11.11 -5.76
C ILE A 73 -2.53 -10.50 -6.08
N THR A 74 -2.58 -9.19 -6.17
CA THR A 74 -3.69 -8.44 -6.75
C THR A 74 -3.27 -7.93 -8.13
N PRO A 75 -3.69 -8.59 -9.22
CA PRO A 75 -3.39 -8.13 -10.57
C PRO A 75 -4.33 -7.01 -10.99
N ILE A 76 -3.78 -5.92 -11.53
CA ILE A 76 -4.55 -4.80 -12.08
C ILE A 76 -4.13 -4.62 -13.54
N ALA A 77 -4.97 -5.09 -14.44
CA ALA A 77 -4.75 -5.05 -15.87
C ALA A 77 -5.31 -3.76 -16.48
N ARG A 78 -4.58 -3.16 -17.43
CA ARG A 78 -5.06 -2.04 -18.24
C ARG A 78 -4.39 -2.04 -19.62
N LYS A 79 -4.89 -1.20 -20.53
CA LYS A 79 -4.23 -0.89 -21.80
C LYS A 79 -3.86 0.59 -21.79
N ARG A 80 -2.60 0.90 -22.03
CA ARG A 80 -2.06 2.27 -21.98
C ARG A 80 -1.08 2.47 -23.13
N ASP A 81 -1.19 3.60 -23.81
CA ASP A 81 -0.29 3.97 -24.91
C ASP A 81 -0.12 2.87 -25.98
N GLY A 82 -1.20 2.12 -26.23
CA GLY A 82 -1.23 1.01 -27.18
C GLY A 82 -0.77 -0.35 -26.64
N GLN A 83 -0.08 -0.39 -25.49
CA GLN A 83 0.46 -1.62 -24.89
C GLN A 83 -0.43 -2.17 -23.77
N PHE A 84 -0.33 -3.47 -23.50
CA PHE A 84 -0.93 -4.07 -22.31
C PHE A 84 -0.02 -3.82 -21.11
N GLU A 85 -0.64 -3.49 -19.97
CA GLU A 85 0.04 -3.25 -18.71
C GLU A 85 -0.63 -4.08 -17.61
N LEU A 86 0.18 -4.66 -16.74
CA LEU A 86 -0.26 -5.46 -15.61
C LEU A 86 0.54 -5.07 -14.36
N ASP A 87 -0.13 -4.43 -13.41
CA ASP A 87 0.43 -4.18 -12.08
C ASP A 87 0.13 -5.37 -11.18
N LEU A 88 1.16 -6.02 -10.65
CA LEU A 88 1.09 -7.13 -9.72
C LEU A 88 1.43 -6.60 -8.32
N VAL A 89 0.41 -6.39 -7.50
CA VAL A 89 0.61 -5.98 -6.11
C VAL A 89 0.78 -7.23 -5.26
N LEU A 90 1.94 -7.39 -4.64
CA LEU A 90 2.23 -8.51 -3.74
C LEU A 90 1.41 -8.37 -2.47
N ARG A 91 0.83 -9.49 -2.02
CA ARG A 91 0.01 -9.57 -0.81
C ARG A 91 0.52 -10.68 0.08
N ASP A 92 0.40 -10.41 1.38
CA ASP A 92 0.76 -11.32 2.46
C ASP A 92 -0.26 -11.13 3.58
N ASN A 93 -0.90 -12.24 3.99
CA ASN A 93 -1.93 -12.26 5.04
C ASN A 93 -1.39 -12.79 6.38
N GLN A 94 -0.06 -12.90 6.53
CA GLN A 94 0.58 -13.28 7.78
C GLN A 94 0.12 -12.36 8.91
N THR A 95 -0.14 -12.95 10.07
CA THR A 95 -0.40 -12.23 11.32
C THR A 95 0.77 -12.43 12.29
N SER A 96 0.82 -11.61 13.32
CA SER A 96 1.78 -11.77 14.42
C SER A 96 1.11 -11.45 15.76
N LEU A 97 1.80 -11.75 16.87
CA LEU A 97 1.32 -11.35 18.20
C LEU A 97 1.20 -9.82 18.34
N GLU A 98 2.07 -9.08 17.65
CA GLU A 98 2.05 -7.62 17.61
C GLU A 98 0.92 -7.09 16.70
N HIS A 99 0.68 -7.78 15.59
CA HIS A 99 -0.33 -7.41 14.59
C HIS A 99 -1.32 -8.56 14.34
N PRO A 100 -2.27 -8.78 15.26
CA PRO A 100 -3.24 -9.86 15.15
C PRO A 100 -4.24 -9.67 13.99
N ASP A 101 -4.48 -8.42 13.60
CA ASP A 101 -5.31 -8.07 12.42
C ASP A 101 -4.56 -8.28 11.09
N GLY A 102 -3.24 -8.56 11.12
CA GLY A 102 -2.37 -8.74 9.96
C GLY A 102 -1.10 -7.90 10.03
N THR A 103 0.06 -8.52 9.76
CA THR A 103 1.36 -7.82 9.68
C THR A 103 1.36 -6.76 8.57
N TYR A 104 0.67 -7.06 7.46
CA TYR A 104 0.55 -6.19 6.29
C TYR A 104 -0.87 -5.62 6.16
N HIS A 105 -1.37 -5.05 7.25
CA HIS A 105 -2.69 -4.47 7.41
C HIS A 105 -2.57 -3.14 8.16
N PRO A 106 -3.53 -2.19 8.08
CA PRO A 106 -3.48 -0.96 8.86
C PRO A 106 -3.27 -1.19 10.36
N HIS A 107 -2.21 -0.58 10.90
CA HIS A 107 -1.82 -0.74 12.30
C HIS A 107 -2.64 0.16 13.23
N LYS A 108 -2.57 -0.14 14.53
CA LYS A 108 -3.47 0.41 15.55
C LYS A 108 -3.51 1.95 15.56
N ASP A 109 -2.39 2.60 15.28
CA ASP A 109 -2.23 4.05 15.24
C ASP A 109 -3.02 4.72 14.11
N VAL A 110 -3.30 4.01 13.01
CA VAL A 110 -4.06 4.55 11.86
C VAL A 110 -5.49 4.00 11.75
N GLN A 111 -5.85 2.99 12.55
CA GLN A 111 -7.17 2.34 12.53
C GLN A 111 -8.35 3.28 12.85
N HIS A 112 -8.10 4.44 13.48
CA HIS A 112 -9.14 5.44 13.68
C HIS A 112 -9.69 5.99 12.35
N ILE A 113 -8.85 6.07 11.31
CA ILE A 113 -9.25 6.45 9.94
C ILE A 113 -9.69 5.22 9.15
N LYS A 114 -8.85 4.19 9.06
CA LYS A 114 -9.11 3.01 8.22
C LYS A 114 -8.67 1.75 8.95
N LYS A 115 -9.63 0.94 9.37
CA LYS A 115 -9.38 -0.37 10.00
C LYS A 115 -9.63 -1.54 9.05
N GLU A 116 -10.48 -1.34 8.05
CA GLU A 116 -10.86 -2.38 7.10
C GLU A 116 -9.72 -2.71 6.13
N ASN A 117 -9.76 -3.90 5.55
CA ASN A 117 -8.75 -4.36 4.60
C ASN A 117 -8.62 -3.41 3.40
N ILE A 118 -7.40 -3.34 2.84
CA ILE A 118 -7.09 -2.54 1.66
C ILE A 118 -7.57 -3.26 0.39
N GLY A 119 -8.72 -2.83 -0.11
CA GLY A 119 -9.35 -3.33 -1.32
C GLY A 119 -8.69 -2.86 -2.61
N LEU A 120 -9.25 -3.31 -3.74
CA LEU A 120 -8.74 -3.02 -5.09
C LEU A 120 -8.59 -1.51 -5.37
N ILE A 121 -9.59 -0.74 -4.95
CA ILE A 121 -9.67 0.70 -5.25
C ILE A 121 -8.64 1.47 -4.41
N GLU A 122 -8.48 1.09 -3.15
CA GLU A 122 -7.46 1.66 -2.26
C GLU A 122 -6.03 1.38 -2.74
N VAL A 123 -5.76 0.14 -3.18
CA VAL A 123 -4.45 -0.21 -3.77
C VAL A 123 -4.09 0.68 -4.95
N MET A 124 -5.08 1.04 -5.78
CA MET A 124 -4.88 1.91 -6.93
C MET A 124 -4.60 3.37 -6.54
N GLY A 125 -4.85 3.75 -5.29
CA GLY A 125 -4.62 5.08 -4.72
C GLY A 125 -5.88 5.90 -4.48
N LEU A 126 -7.07 5.31 -4.62
CA LEU A 126 -8.34 5.96 -4.31
C LEU A 126 -8.82 5.50 -2.94
N ALA A 127 -8.89 6.41 -1.97
CA ALA A 127 -9.34 6.07 -0.62
C ALA A 127 -10.86 5.84 -0.59
N ILE A 128 -11.28 4.61 -0.23
CA ILE A 128 -12.64 4.35 0.23
C ILE A 128 -12.64 4.38 1.75
N LEU A 129 -13.13 5.51 2.26
CA LEU A 129 -13.19 5.79 3.68
C LEU A 129 -14.55 5.34 4.27
N PRO A 130 -14.57 4.88 5.54
CA PRO A 130 -15.81 4.58 6.25
C PRO A 130 -16.82 5.74 6.17
N PRO A 131 -18.13 5.50 5.94
CA PRO A 131 -19.13 6.56 5.85
C PRO A 131 -19.17 7.50 7.06
N ARG A 132 -18.85 6.98 8.24
CA ARG A 132 -18.73 7.73 9.51
C ARG A 132 -17.73 8.88 9.44
N LEU A 133 -16.64 8.73 8.68
CA LEU A 133 -15.57 9.74 8.62
C LEU A 133 -16.06 11.06 8.03
N LYS A 134 -17.12 11.05 7.23
CA LYS A 134 -17.68 12.27 6.65
C LYS A 134 -18.09 13.28 7.73
N GLU A 135 -18.74 12.82 8.80
CA GLU A 135 -19.17 13.69 9.89
C GLU A 135 -18.05 13.85 10.94
N GLU A 136 -17.26 12.81 11.18
CA GLU A 136 -16.13 12.88 12.12
C GLU A 136 -15.05 13.88 11.68
N VAL A 137 -14.74 13.96 10.38
CA VAL A 137 -13.83 14.98 9.83
C VAL A 137 -14.32 16.40 10.10
N LYS A 138 -15.63 16.65 9.97
CA LYS A 138 -16.20 17.96 10.30
C LYS A 138 -16.11 18.24 11.79
N GLN A 139 -16.39 17.24 12.63
CA GLN A 139 -16.31 17.37 14.08
C GLN A 139 -14.89 17.72 14.52
N VAL A 140 -13.89 17.04 13.97
CA VAL A 140 -12.47 17.35 14.24
C VAL A 140 -12.13 18.76 13.76
N SER A 141 -12.61 19.16 12.57
CA SER A 141 -12.40 20.52 12.06
C SER A 141 -12.98 21.59 12.99
N SER A 142 -14.19 21.38 13.52
CA SER A 142 -14.82 22.25 14.53
C SER A 142 -14.07 22.26 15.86
N TYR A 143 -13.51 21.13 16.27
CA TYR A 143 -12.67 21.04 17.47
C TYR A 143 -11.39 21.89 17.33
N LEU A 144 -10.76 21.89 16.16
CA LEU A 144 -9.54 22.68 15.93
C LEU A 144 -9.74 24.19 16.11
N VAL A 145 -10.92 24.70 15.75
CA VAL A 145 -11.26 26.13 15.87
C VAL A 145 -12.01 26.48 17.17
N GLY A 146 -12.14 25.52 18.09
CA GLY A 146 -12.77 25.74 19.40
C GLY A 146 -14.30 25.81 19.40
N GLU A 147 -14.97 25.29 18.36
CA GLU A 147 -16.43 25.25 18.27
C GLU A 147 -17.05 23.92 18.72
N ALA A 148 -16.24 22.89 18.84
CA ALA A 148 -16.63 21.62 19.45
C ALA A 148 -15.72 21.33 20.63
N ASP A 149 -16.32 20.94 21.76
CA ASP A 149 -15.57 20.60 22.97
C ASP A 149 -15.02 19.17 22.93
N THR A 150 -15.62 18.30 22.11
CA THR A 150 -15.29 16.88 22.04
C THR A 150 -15.26 16.34 20.61
N VAL A 151 -14.39 15.37 20.38
CA VAL A 151 -14.38 14.49 19.22
C VAL A 151 -14.62 13.04 19.68
N ALA A 152 -14.86 12.12 18.75
CA ALA A 152 -14.89 10.70 19.10
C ALA A 152 -13.59 10.30 19.82
N ASN A 153 -13.67 9.48 20.87
CA ASN A 153 -12.52 9.17 21.74
C ASN A 153 -11.29 8.65 20.97
N TYR A 154 -11.50 7.87 19.91
CA TYR A 154 -10.43 7.33 19.06
C TYR A 154 -9.81 8.36 18.09
N HIS A 155 -10.36 9.58 18.01
CA HIS A 155 -9.81 10.71 17.29
C HIS A 155 -9.16 11.74 18.21
N GLN A 156 -9.31 11.63 19.53
CA GLN A 156 -8.87 12.68 20.46
C GLN A 156 -7.38 12.98 20.33
N GLU A 157 -6.53 11.95 20.38
CA GLU A 157 -5.08 12.12 20.26
C GLU A 157 -4.70 12.78 18.93
N TRP A 158 -5.31 12.35 17.83
CA TRP A 158 -5.10 12.94 16.50
C TRP A 158 -5.56 14.40 16.43
N ALA A 159 -6.74 14.72 16.98
CA ALA A 159 -7.28 16.08 17.01
C ALA A 159 -6.41 17.01 17.87
N ASP A 160 -5.92 16.53 19.01
CA ASP A 160 -5.01 17.27 19.90
C ASP A 160 -3.67 17.56 19.21
N GLN A 161 -3.11 16.57 18.49
CA GLN A 161 -1.89 16.75 17.70
C GLN A 161 -2.07 17.82 16.62
N LEU A 162 -3.19 17.78 15.88
CA LEU A 162 -3.50 18.80 14.87
C LEU A 162 -3.67 20.18 15.52
N ARG A 163 -4.37 20.28 16.64
CA ARG A 163 -4.55 21.55 17.36
C ARG A 163 -3.23 22.12 17.85
N PHE A 164 -2.32 21.25 18.32
CA PHE A 164 -0.97 21.64 18.71
C PHE A 164 -0.13 22.14 17.53
N GLN A 165 -0.26 21.52 16.35
CA GLN A 165 0.44 21.96 15.13
C GLN A 165 -0.11 23.29 14.58
N TYR A 166 -1.38 23.58 14.81
CA TYR A 166 -2.07 24.77 14.31
C TYR A 166 -2.77 25.56 15.44
N PRO A 167 -2.02 26.12 16.41
CA PRO A 167 -2.60 26.70 17.64
C PRO A 167 -3.45 27.95 17.41
N ASP A 168 -3.16 28.72 16.35
CA ASP A 168 -3.85 29.98 16.03
C ASP A 168 -4.96 29.81 14.96
N LEU A 169 -5.37 28.57 14.68
CA LEU A 169 -6.35 28.27 13.65
C LEU A 169 -7.77 28.64 14.10
N THR A 170 -8.38 29.60 13.42
CA THR A 170 -9.77 30.03 13.68
C THR A 170 -10.69 29.90 12.46
N ASP A 171 -10.11 29.67 11.28
CA ASP A 171 -10.85 29.53 10.02
C ASP A 171 -11.30 28.09 9.82
N LYS A 172 -12.62 27.89 9.68
CA LYS A 172 -13.24 26.57 9.51
C LYS A 172 -12.92 25.91 8.17
N GLU A 173 -12.87 26.68 7.09
CA GLU A 173 -12.60 26.14 5.77
C GLU A 173 -11.16 25.63 5.73
N LYS A 174 -10.23 26.43 6.26
CA LYS A 174 -8.85 26.03 6.43
C LYS A 174 -8.68 24.84 7.39
N ALA A 175 -9.44 24.78 8.48
CA ALA A 175 -9.44 23.63 9.38
C ALA A 175 -9.90 22.35 8.67
N LEU A 176 -10.94 22.44 7.85
CA LEU A 176 -11.42 21.31 7.06
C LEU A 176 -10.37 20.82 6.05
N GLU A 177 -9.65 21.73 5.39
CA GLU A 177 -8.55 21.38 4.50
C GLU A 177 -7.42 20.66 5.24
N ILE A 178 -6.97 21.21 6.37
CA ILE A 178 -5.93 20.59 7.22
C ILE A 178 -6.33 19.18 7.65
N VAL A 179 -7.58 19.00 8.09
CA VAL A 179 -8.07 17.68 8.52
C VAL A 179 -8.11 16.71 7.34
N LYS A 180 -8.56 17.15 6.15
CA LYS A 180 -8.56 16.32 4.94
C LYS A 180 -7.15 15.92 4.51
N ASP A 181 -6.20 16.85 4.55
CA ASP A 181 -4.80 16.59 4.21
C ASP A 181 -4.19 15.58 5.20
N SER A 182 -4.50 15.75 6.49
CA SER A 182 -4.08 14.81 7.53
C SER A 182 -4.69 13.41 7.33
N VAL A 183 -5.98 13.31 6.98
CA VAL A 183 -6.61 12.03 6.61
C VAL A 183 -5.90 11.41 5.40
N GLY A 184 -5.53 12.21 4.40
CA GLY A 184 -4.77 11.76 3.24
C GLY A 184 -3.38 11.22 3.61
N ALA A 185 -2.67 11.90 4.50
CA ALA A 185 -1.37 11.45 5.02
C ALA A 185 -1.48 10.15 5.83
N ILE A 186 -2.50 10.03 6.69
CA ILE A 186 -2.78 8.79 7.43
C ILE A 186 -3.13 7.66 6.46
N PHE A 187 -3.90 7.94 5.41
CA PHE A 187 -4.22 6.94 4.40
C PHE A 187 -2.99 6.50 3.58
N ALA A 188 -2.04 7.39 3.32
CA ALA A 188 -0.77 7.00 2.71
C ALA A 188 -0.01 6.03 3.63
N ARG A 189 0.02 6.31 4.94
CA ARG A 189 0.62 5.41 5.94
C ARG A 189 -0.08 4.05 6.00
N VAL A 190 -1.41 4.02 5.96
CA VAL A 190 -2.24 2.80 5.84
C VAL A 190 -1.78 1.93 4.65
N LEU A 191 -1.44 2.54 3.51
CA LEU A 191 -0.91 1.80 2.36
C LEU A 191 0.53 1.30 2.56
N GLU A 192 1.37 2.02 3.31
CA GLU A 192 2.72 1.58 3.68
C GLU A 192 2.70 0.38 4.64
N ASP A 193 1.75 0.37 5.59
CA ASP A 193 1.53 -0.78 6.47
C ASP A 193 1.12 -2.01 5.65
N ALA A 194 0.24 -1.83 4.66
CA ALA A 194 -0.20 -2.88 3.75
C ALA A 194 0.84 -3.30 2.69
N GLY A 195 1.95 -2.59 2.55
CA GLY A 195 3.06 -2.96 1.68
C GLY A 195 3.93 -4.04 2.31
N VAL A 196 4.20 -5.13 1.57
CA VAL A 196 5.03 -6.25 2.04
C VAL A 196 6.47 -5.81 2.29
N TYR A 197 7.11 -5.31 1.24
CA TYR A 197 8.42 -4.66 1.32
C TYR A 197 8.24 -3.19 1.70
N LYS A 198 8.78 -2.82 2.86
CA LYS A 198 8.72 -1.45 3.38
C LYS A 198 9.56 -0.49 2.55
N GLN A 199 9.20 0.79 2.55
CA GLN A 199 9.89 1.86 1.82
C GLN A 199 11.18 2.30 2.52
N THR A 200 12.04 1.34 2.82
CA THR A 200 13.35 1.51 3.46
C THR A 200 14.43 0.85 2.60
N GLU A 201 15.70 1.17 2.83
CA GLU A 201 16.81 0.53 2.10
C GLU A 201 16.78 -1.00 2.25
N GLN A 202 16.49 -1.50 3.46
CA GLN A 202 16.35 -2.92 3.73
C GLN A 202 15.19 -3.55 2.95
N GLY A 203 14.03 -2.88 2.91
CA GLY A 203 12.86 -3.36 2.18
C GLY A 203 13.08 -3.35 0.66
N HIS A 204 13.71 -2.32 0.11
CA HIS A 204 14.08 -2.26 -1.31
C HIS A 204 15.09 -3.35 -1.69
N ALA A 205 16.11 -3.58 -0.85
CA ALA A 205 17.06 -4.67 -1.06
C ALA A 205 16.40 -6.05 -0.98
N ALA A 206 15.45 -6.24 -0.06
CA ALA A 206 14.68 -7.48 0.05
C ALA A 206 13.76 -7.71 -1.16
N PHE A 207 13.11 -6.66 -1.66
CA PHE A 207 12.28 -6.78 -2.86
C PHE A 207 13.13 -7.19 -4.07
N MET A 208 14.35 -6.64 -4.19
CA MET A 208 15.29 -7.05 -5.23
C MET A 208 15.70 -8.52 -5.12
N ARG A 209 15.96 -9.05 -3.91
CA ARG A 209 16.24 -10.49 -3.72
C ARG A 209 15.11 -11.37 -4.24
N PHE A 210 13.85 -10.99 -3.99
CA PHE A 210 12.71 -11.71 -4.55
C PHE A 210 12.67 -11.64 -6.08
N VAL A 211 12.88 -10.46 -6.65
CA VAL A 211 12.95 -10.29 -8.11
C VAL A 211 14.08 -11.13 -8.73
N GLU A 212 15.24 -11.18 -8.08
CA GLU A 212 16.37 -12.03 -8.48
C GLU A 212 16.03 -13.52 -8.40
N GLN A 213 15.33 -13.95 -7.33
CA GLN A 213 14.83 -15.33 -7.17
C GLN A 213 13.89 -15.74 -8.31
N VAL A 214 13.02 -14.83 -8.77
CA VAL A 214 12.15 -15.09 -9.94
C VAL A 214 12.98 -15.27 -11.23
N GLY A 215 14.19 -14.73 -11.30
CA GLY A 215 15.15 -14.97 -12.37
C GLY A 215 15.24 -13.82 -13.37
N ILE A 216 15.89 -12.74 -12.97
CA ILE A 216 16.28 -11.65 -13.88
C ILE A 216 17.59 -11.97 -14.60
N LEU A 217 17.81 -11.32 -15.74
CA LEU A 217 19.12 -11.33 -16.39
C LEU A 217 20.15 -10.57 -15.53
N PRO A 218 21.42 -11.00 -15.51
CA PRO A 218 22.50 -10.22 -14.91
C PRO A 218 22.62 -8.85 -15.60
N ASP A 219 22.96 -7.82 -14.82
CA ASP A 219 23.32 -6.50 -15.32
C ASP A 219 24.60 -6.53 -16.18
#